data_AF-A0A812JK34-F1
#
_entry.id   AF-A0A812JK34-F1
#
_cell.length_a   1.000
_cell.length_b   1.000
_cell.length_c   1.000
_cell.angle_alpha   90.00
_cell.angle_beta   90.00
_cell.angle_gamma   90.00
#
_symmetry.space_group_name_H-M   'P 1'
#
loop_
_entity.id
_entity.type
_entity.pdbx_description
1 polymer ?
#
loop_
_entity_poly.entity_id
_entity_poly.type
_entity_poly.pdbx_seq_one_letter_code
_entity_poly.pdbx_strand_id
1 'polypeptide(L)'
;MALRNLILISLVGCAVCKPELRGAELQCSGSGSIPAGPVCYGGSLLTETFSIHVVSHDGEVGIVDMKAEGPQTAECEGANFENNDNVITIENDHGCGLTKYDYAVEYCPDQDNLIISMAKPYNVRVVLESQACPAAGEV
;
A
#
# COMPACT_ATOMS: atom_id res chain seq x y z
N MET A 1 56.08 8.77 30.63
CA MET A 1 55.57 7.41 30.33
C MET A 1 54.13 7.60 29.88
N ALA A 2 53.86 7.62 28.57
CA ALA A 2 53.34 6.48 27.78
C ALA A 2 51.88 6.18 28.19
N LEU A 3 50.85 6.03 27.33
CA LEU A 3 50.68 5.94 25.89
C LEU A 3 49.14 5.84 25.63
N ARG A 4 48.68 6.09 24.40
CA ARG A 4 47.37 5.69 23.77
C ARG A 4 46.16 6.58 24.12
N ASN A 5 45.59 7.38 23.21
CA ASN A 5 45.13 7.19 21.82
C ASN A 5 43.99 6.16 21.70
N LEU A 6 42.75 6.65 21.59
CA LEU A 6 41.66 6.06 20.81
C LEU A 6 40.56 7.09 20.59
N ILE A 7 40.57 7.67 19.39
CA ILE A 7 39.51 8.45 18.80
C ILE A 7 38.41 7.46 18.36
N LEU A 8 37.20 7.63 18.88
CA LEU A 8 35.99 6.97 18.38
C LEU A 8 35.12 8.04 17.72
N ILE A 9 35.25 8.17 16.40
CA ILE A 9 34.34 8.92 15.55
C ILE A 9 33.18 7.99 15.24
N SER A 10 32.03 8.19 15.87
CA SER A 10 30.76 7.58 15.46
C SER A 10 30.03 8.55 14.53
N LEU A 11 30.33 8.44 13.23
CA LEU A 11 29.50 8.95 12.15
C LEU A 11 28.33 7.98 11.95
N VAL A 12 27.16 8.30 12.50
CA VAL A 12 25.90 7.71 12.05
C VAL A 12 25.08 8.86 11.46
N GLY A 13 25.27 9.07 10.16
CA GLY A 13 24.38 9.88 9.36
C GLY A 13 23.10 9.11 9.13
N CYS A 14 22.03 9.45 9.84
CA CYS A 14 20.67 9.13 9.41
C CYS A 14 20.30 10.12 8.31
N ALA A 15 20.69 9.82 7.08
CA ALA A 15 19.96 10.32 5.93
C ALA A 15 18.60 9.61 5.96
N VAL A 16 17.58 10.28 6.51
CA VAL A 16 16.19 9.95 6.22
C VAL A 16 15.98 10.31 4.74
N CYS A 17 16.38 9.41 3.84
CA CYS A 17 15.90 9.46 2.47
C CYS A 17 14.43 9.06 2.52
N LYS A 18 13.53 10.05 2.52
CA LYS A 18 12.18 9.85 2.00
C LYS A 18 12.32 9.77 0.49
N PRO A 19 12.13 8.61 -0.16
CA PRO A 19 12.03 8.61 -1.60
C PRO A 19 10.66 9.18 -1.96
N GLU A 20 10.60 10.46 -2.34
CA GLU A 20 9.50 10.97 -3.16
C GLU A 20 9.59 10.29 -4.52
N LEU A 21 8.90 9.16 -4.67
CA LEU A 21 8.95 8.36 -5.88
C LEU A 21 8.21 9.07 -7.03
N ARG A 22 8.96 9.53 -8.03
CA ARG A 22 8.42 10.03 -9.30
C ARG A 22 8.61 9.00 -10.43
N GLY A 23 7.48 8.58 -11.01
CA GLY A 23 7.30 8.33 -12.45
C GLY A 23 7.90 7.08 -13.09
N ALA A 24 9.13 6.66 -12.75
CA ALA A 24 9.80 5.51 -13.40
C ALA A 24 10.29 4.45 -12.40
N GLU A 25 10.20 4.72 -11.10
CA GLU A 25 10.94 4.01 -10.04
C GLU A 25 10.05 3.45 -8.93
N LEU A 26 8.73 3.53 -9.10
CA LEU A 26 7.79 2.76 -8.30
C LEU A 26 7.89 1.32 -8.79
N GLN A 27 8.60 0.42 -8.15
CA GLN A 27 8.46 -1.00 -8.47
C GLN A 27 8.29 -1.68 -7.12
N CYS A 28 7.27 -2.52 -6.98
CA CYS A 28 7.20 -3.33 -5.78
C CYS A 28 8.44 -4.23 -5.75
N SER A 29 9.08 -4.24 -4.60
CA SER A 29 10.25 -5.06 -4.32
C SER A 29 10.08 -5.77 -3.00
N GLY A 30 10.89 -6.80 -2.81
CA GLY A 30 10.96 -7.54 -1.56
C GLY A 30 10.26 -8.88 -1.61
N SER A 31 10.32 -9.56 -0.49
CA SER A 31 9.64 -10.82 -0.23
C SER A 31 9.03 -10.78 1.16
N GLY A 32 7.84 -11.33 1.29
CA GLY A 32 7.06 -11.27 2.51
C GLY A 32 5.57 -11.24 2.21
N SER A 33 4.77 -11.40 3.26
CA SER A 33 3.32 -11.27 3.18
C SER A 33 2.89 -9.91 3.72
N ILE A 34 1.63 -9.56 3.47
CA ILE A 34 0.94 -8.50 4.21
C ILE A 34 1.11 -8.74 5.73
N PRO A 35 1.32 -7.69 6.55
CA PRO A 35 1.49 -7.87 8.00
C PRO A 35 0.25 -8.47 8.63
N ALA A 36 0.44 -9.36 9.60
CA ALA A 36 -0.67 -10.05 10.25
C ALA A 36 -1.59 -9.11 11.03
N GLY A 37 -2.89 -9.40 10.98
CA GLY A 37 -3.94 -8.62 11.65
C GLY A 37 -4.53 -7.54 10.74
N PRO A 38 -5.45 -6.71 11.27
CA PRO A 38 -6.05 -5.64 10.49
C PRO A 38 -5.01 -4.58 10.12
N VAL A 39 -4.89 -4.27 8.83
CA VAL A 39 -3.97 -3.25 8.33
C VAL A 39 -4.68 -2.34 7.34
N CYS A 40 -4.29 -1.07 7.33
CA CYS A 40 -4.91 -0.06 6.49
C CYS A 40 -3.87 0.67 5.67
N TYR A 41 -4.21 0.85 4.40
CA TYR A 41 -3.41 1.58 3.43
C TYR A 41 -4.26 2.70 2.87
N GLY A 42 -3.63 3.84 2.61
CA GLY A 42 -4.33 4.91 1.95
C GLY A 42 -3.41 5.92 1.31
N GLY A 43 -3.98 6.65 0.36
CA GLY A 43 -3.26 7.56 -0.49
C GLY A 43 -4.21 8.33 -1.38
N SER A 44 -3.65 9.27 -2.15
CA SER A 44 -4.44 10.16 -2.99
C SER A 44 -3.77 10.40 -4.31
N LEU A 45 -4.56 10.52 -5.37
CA LEU A 45 -4.13 10.99 -6.67
C LEU A 45 -5.01 12.16 -7.11
N LEU A 46 -4.41 13.36 -7.20
CA LEU A 46 -5.12 14.61 -7.51
C LEU A 46 -6.24 14.89 -6.49
N THR A 47 -7.50 14.67 -6.88
CA THR A 47 -8.71 14.87 -6.06
C THR A 47 -9.41 13.55 -5.72
N GLU A 48 -8.79 12.41 -6.04
CA GLU A 48 -9.27 11.07 -5.72
C GLU A 48 -8.49 10.55 -4.51
N THR A 49 -9.20 10.05 -3.50
CA THR A 49 -8.64 9.39 -2.31
C THR A 49 -8.96 7.91 -2.37
N PHE A 50 -8.02 7.05 -1.99
CA PHE A 50 -8.18 5.62 -1.95
C PHE A 50 -7.85 5.11 -0.55
N SER A 51 -8.71 4.25 -0.02
CA SER A 51 -8.53 3.53 1.24
C SER A 51 -8.70 2.04 0.98
N ILE A 52 -7.79 1.25 1.52
CA ILE A 52 -7.88 -0.21 1.55
C ILE A 52 -7.64 -0.67 2.98
N HIS A 53 -8.61 -1.36 3.56
CA HIS A 53 -8.53 -1.97 4.88
C HIS A 53 -8.56 -3.48 4.72
N VAL A 54 -7.42 -4.12 4.95
CA VAL A 54 -7.33 -5.58 4.99
C VAL A 54 -7.83 -6.01 6.37
N VAL A 55 -9.04 -6.55 6.44
CA VAL A 55 -9.74 -6.88 7.68
C VAL A 55 -9.14 -8.13 8.33
N SER A 56 -8.90 -9.15 7.52
CA SER A 56 -8.29 -10.42 7.94
C SER A 56 -7.75 -11.18 6.75
N HIS A 57 -6.69 -11.96 6.93
CA HIS A 57 -6.12 -12.80 5.89
C HIS A 57 -5.25 -13.91 6.51
N ASP A 58 -4.93 -14.93 5.73
CA ASP A 58 -3.93 -15.95 6.08
C ASP A 58 -2.57 -15.74 5.36
N GLY A 59 -2.52 -14.79 4.43
CA GLY A 59 -1.34 -14.43 3.64
C GLY A 59 -1.58 -14.58 2.14
N GLU A 60 -2.46 -15.51 1.77
CA GLU A 60 -2.84 -15.82 0.38
C GLU A 60 -4.27 -15.37 0.09
N VAL A 61 -5.19 -15.54 1.04
CA VAL A 61 -6.59 -15.11 0.88
C VAL A 61 -7.05 -14.33 2.10
N GLY A 62 -8.05 -13.47 1.90
CA GLY A 62 -8.59 -12.69 3.01
C GLY A 62 -9.82 -11.87 2.66
N ILE A 63 -10.16 -11.00 3.61
CA ILE A 63 -11.27 -10.07 3.54
C ILE A 63 -10.72 -8.64 3.52
N VAL A 64 -11.26 -7.83 2.63
CA VAL A 64 -10.87 -6.43 2.44
C VAL A 64 -12.10 -5.54 2.33
N ASP A 65 -11.98 -4.36 2.90
CA ASP A 65 -12.87 -3.24 2.68
C ASP A 65 -12.13 -2.23 1.79
N MET A 66 -12.80 -1.67 0.79
CA MET A 66 -12.19 -0.74 -0.16
C MET A 66 -13.07 0.47 -0.34
N LYS A 67 -12.45 1.64 -0.40
CA LYS A 67 -13.12 2.90 -0.68
C LYS A 67 -12.30 3.77 -1.63
N ALA A 68 -13.02 4.44 -2.53
CA ALA A 68 -12.50 5.49 -3.37
C ALA A 68 -13.46 6.68 -3.33
N GLU A 69 -12.91 7.88 -3.11
CA GLU A 69 -13.67 9.12 -3.01
C GLU A 69 -13.09 10.19 -3.92
N GLY A 70 -13.89 10.66 -4.87
CA GLY A 70 -13.51 11.72 -5.79
C GLY A 70 -14.37 11.73 -7.06
N PRO A 71 -13.79 12.06 -8.22
CA PRO A 71 -14.42 11.87 -9.52
C PRO A 71 -14.96 10.46 -9.79
N GLN A 72 -14.35 9.44 -9.18
CA GLN A 72 -14.96 8.12 -9.00
C GLN A 72 -15.41 7.91 -7.57
N THR A 73 -16.36 7.00 -7.41
CA THR A 73 -16.80 6.59 -6.08
C THR A 73 -17.00 5.10 -6.12
N ALA A 74 -16.32 4.43 -5.21
CA ALA A 74 -16.46 3.01 -4.97
C ALA A 74 -16.40 2.83 -3.46
N GLU A 75 -17.24 1.96 -2.92
CA GLU A 75 -17.21 1.60 -1.52
C GLU A 75 -17.73 0.17 -1.42
N CYS A 76 -16.98 -0.66 -0.75
CA CYS A 76 -17.37 -2.01 -0.45
C CYS A 76 -16.81 -2.45 0.89
N GLU A 77 -17.55 -3.35 1.52
CA GLU A 77 -17.18 -3.96 2.78
C GLU A 77 -17.25 -5.48 2.61
N GLY A 78 -16.27 -6.17 3.20
CA GLY A 78 -16.29 -7.63 3.34
C GLY A 78 -15.98 -8.41 2.06
N ALA A 79 -15.30 -7.81 1.08
CA ALA A 79 -14.98 -8.51 -0.16
C ALA A 79 -13.82 -9.49 0.02
N ASN A 80 -13.86 -10.60 -0.71
CA ASN A 80 -12.72 -11.50 -0.73
C ASN A 80 -11.60 -10.89 -1.57
N PHE A 81 -10.37 -11.17 -1.18
CA PHE A 81 -9.21 -10.95 -2.04
C PHE A 81 -8.30 -12.17 -2.04
N GLU A 82 -7.56 -12.30 -3.14
CA GLU A 82 -6.45 -13.23 -3.31
C GLU A 82 -5.15 -12.45 -3.47
N ASN A 83 -4.07 -12.94 -2.88
CA ASN A 83 -2.71 -12.45 -3.00
C ASN A 83 -1.85 -13.55 -3.61
N ASN A 84 -1.43 -13.35 -4.86
CA ASN A 84 -0.56 -14.28 -5.57
C ASN A 84 0.74 -13.56 -5.94
N ASP A 85 1.84 -13.94 -5.29
CA ASP A 85 3.15 -13.31 -5.47
C ASP A 85 3.10 -11.76 -5.38
N ASN A 86 2.37 -11.26 -4.38
CA ASN A 86 2.10 -9.85 -4.11
C ASN A 86 1.15 -9.14 -5.08
N VAL A 87 0.61 -9.84 -6.07
CA VAL A 87 -0.48 -9.32 -6.91
C VAL A 87 -1.81 -9.57 -6.21
N ILE A 88 -2.50 -8.48 -5.86
CA ILE A 88 -3.76 -8.52 -5.13
C ILE A 88 -4.93 -8.45 -6.11
N THR A 89 -5.78 -9.48 -6.08
CA THR A 89 -7.05 -9.51 -6.81
C THR A 89 -8.18 -9.38 -5.81
N ILE A 90 -8.97 -8.31 -5.93
CA ILE A 90 -10.15 -8.09 -5.09
C ILE A 90 -11.38 -8.51 -5.89
N GLU A 91 -12.19 -9.40 -5.32
CA GLU A 91 -13.45 -9.81 -5.93
C GLU A 91 -14.44 -8.62 -5.95
N ASN A 92 -15.12 -8.44 -7.07
CA ASN A 92 -16.03 -7.31 -7.29
C ASN A 92 -17.51 -7.67 -7.07
N ASP A 93 -17.80 -8.77 -6.39
CA ASP A 93 -19.14 -9.19 -5.99
C ASP A 93 -19.77 -8.25 -4.95
N HIS A 94 -18.94 -7.52 -4.20
CA HIS A 94 -19.34 -6.48 -3.25
C HIS A 94 -19.28 -5.04 -3.81
N GLY A 95 -18.95 -4.85 -5.09
CA GLY A 95 -18.86 -3.51 -5.71
C GLY A 95 -17.56 -2.74 -5.41
N CYS A 96 -16.51 -3.42 -4.97
CA CYS A 96 -15.18 -2.84 -4.67
C CYS A 96 -14.46 -2.22 -5.86
N GLY A 97 -14.92 -2.53 -7.06
CA GLY A 97 -14.24 -2.20 -8.28
C GLY A 97 -14.21 -0.69 -8.53
N LEU A 98 -13.03 -0.24 -8.96
CA LEU A 98 -12.86 1.00 -9.69
C LEU A 98 -13.42 0.85 -11.11
N THR A 99 -14.74 0.66 -11.25
CA THR A 99 -15.40 0.18 -12.49
C THR A 99 -15.13 1.00 -13.77
N LYS A 100 -14.69 2.26 -13.64
CA LYS A 100 -14.31 3.11 -14.77
C LYS A 100 -12.81 3.05 -15.12
N TYR A 101 -12.04 2.29 -14.34
CA TYR A 101 -10.62 2.10 -14.47
C TYR A 101 -10.28 0.64 -14.79
N ASP A 102 -9.27 0.47 -15.63
CA ASP A 102 -8.54 -0.79 -15.74
C ASP A 102 -7.39 -0.70 -14.75
N TYR A 103 -7.44 -1.48 -13.66
CA TYR A 103 -6.51 -1.33 -12.54
C TYR A 103 -5.98 -2.67 -12.04
N ALA A 104 -4.78 -2.61 -11.46
CA ALA A 104 -4.14 -3.69 -10.71
C ALA A 104 -3.69 -3.17 -9.35
N VAL A 105 -3.67 -4.06 -8.37
CA VAL A 105 -3.18 -3.76 -7.01
C VAL A 105 -2.01 -4.69 -6.71
N GLU A 106 -0.91 -4.12 -6.23
CA GLU A 106 0.29 -4.86 -5.83
C GLU A 106 0.67 -4.45 -4.41
N TYR A 107 1.08 -5.42 -3.58
CA TYR A 107 1.71 -5.17 -2.29
C TYR A 107 3.23 -5.10 -2.44
N CYS A 108 3.88 -4.14 -1.80
CA CYS A 108 5.34 -4.01 -1.83
C CYS A 108 5.91 -4.31 -0.43
N PRO A 109 6.40 -5.55 -0.18
CA PRO A 109 6.87 -5.97 1.15
C PRO A 109 8.00 -5.12 1.75
N ASP A 110 8.93 -4.62 0.92
CA ASP A 110 10.05 -3.81 1.42
C ASP A 110 9.61 -2.44 1.98
N GLN A 111 8.47 -1.92 1.51
CA GLN A 111 7.96 -0.60 1.83
C GLN A 111 6.72 -0.62 2.72
N ASP A 112 6.10 -1.79 2.92
CA ASP A 112 4.81 -1.93 3.61
C ASP A 112 3.76 -0.98 3.03
N ASN A 113 3.57 -1.03 1.71
CA ASN A 113 2.58 -0.21 1.01
C ASN A 113 1.92 -0.98 -0.13
N LEU A 114 0.81 -0.43 -0.62
CA LEU A 114 0.15 -0.92 -1.83
C LEU A 114 0.42 0.04 -2.99
N ILE A 115 0.51 -0.49 -4.21
CA ILE A 115 0.48 0.29 -5.43
C ILE A 115 -0.78 -0.06 -6.21
N ILE A 116 -1.60 0.94 -6.48
CA ILE A 116 -2.69 0.85 -7.46
C ILE A 116 -2.16 1.36 -8.79
N SER A 117 -2.06 0.48 -9.77
CA SER A 117 -1.70 0.81 -11.15
C SER A 117 -2.95 0.92 -11.99
N MET A 118 -3.27 2.12 -12.49
CA MET A 118 -4.36 2.34 -13.43
C MET A 118 -3.79 2.43 -14.85
N ALA A 119 -4.36 1.65 -15.77
CA ALA A 119 -3.99 1.61 -17.19
C ALA A 119 -4.91 2.44 -18.08
N LYS A 120 -6.20 2.57 -17.71
CA LYS A 120 -7.21 3.35 -18.43
C LYS A 120 -8.12 4.09 -17.44
N PRO A 121 -8.58 5.32 -17.74
CA PRO A 121 -8.27 6.12 -18.94
C PRO A 121 -6.89 6.79 -18.90
N TYR A 122 -6.21 6.75 -17.74
CA TYR A 122 -4.88 7.32 -17.56
C TYR A 122 -3.90 6.23 -17.13
N ASN A 123 -2.66 6.31 -17.61
CA ASN A 123 -1.57 5.45 -17.16
C ASN A 123 -0.88 6.13 -15.96
N VAL A 124 -1.37 5.81 -14.77
CA VAL A 124 -0.94 6.44 -13.51
C VAL A 124 -0.87 5.40 -12.42
N ARG A 125 -0.02 5.65 -11.43
CA ARG A 125 0.20 4.75 -10.31
C ARG A 125 0.08 5.53 -9.01
N VAL A 126 -0.58 4.93 -8.04
CA VAL A 126 -0.86 5.54 -6.75
C VAL A 126 -0.26 4.66 -5.69
N VAL A 127 0.53 5.25 -4.81
CA VAL A 127 1.04 4.56 -3.62
C VAL A 127 0.05 4.79 -2.49
N LEU A 128 -0.38 3.71 -1.85
CA LEU A 128 -1.15 3.74 -0.62
C LEU A 128 -0.24 3.32 0.53
N GLU A 129 0.13 4.29 1.35
CA GLU A 129 1.03 4.07 2.48
C GLU A 129 0.27 3.40 3.63
N SER A 130 0.96 2.52 4.36
CA SER A 130 0.47 1.94 5.61
C SER A 130 0.15 3.06 6.62
N GLN A 131 -1.01 2.94 7.27
CA GLN A 131 -1.53 3.91 8.22
C GLN A 131 -2.35 3.25 9.33
N ALA A 132 -2.65 4.02 10.37
CA ALA A 132 -3.54 3.56 11.42
C ALA A 132 -4.94 3.31 10.85
N CYS A 133 -5.51 2.15 11.14
CA CYS A 133 -6.89 1.88 10.76
C CYS A 133 -7.87 2.80 11.49
N PRO A 134 -8.91 3.29 10.78
CA PRO A 134 -10.00 4.01 11.43
C PRO A 134 -10.72 3.11 12.44
N ALA A 135 -11.51 3.73 13.32
CA ALA A 135 -12.33 2.97 14.25
C ALA A 135 -13.35 2.11 13.50
N ALA A 136 -13.70 0.95 14.07
CA ALA A 136 -14.54 -0.06 13.42
C ALA A 136 -15.81 0.55 12.77
N GLY A 137 -15.99 0.30 11.46
CA GLY A 137 -17.15 0.76 10.68
C GLY A 137 -16.89 1.97 9.78
N GLU A 138 -15.64 2.40 9.64
CA GLU A 138 -15.23 3.38 8.62
C GLU A 138 -14.13 2.76 7.73
N VAL A 139 -14.24 2.98 6.42
CA VAL A 139 -13.15 2.90 5.43
C VAL A 139 -13.03 4.20 4.66
#